data_AF-A0A948D3T8-F1
#
_entry.id   AF-A0A948D3T8-F1
#
_cell.length_a   1.000
_cell.length_b   1.000
_cell.length_c   1.000
_cell.angle_alpha   90.00
_cell.angle_beta   90.00
_cell.angle_gamma   90.00
#
_symmetry.space_group_name_H-M   'P 1'
#
loop_
_entity.id
_entity.type
_entity.pdbx_description
1 polymer ?
#
loop_
_entity_poly.entity_id
_entity_poly.type
_entity_poly.pdbx_seq_one_letter_code
_entity_poly.pdbx_strand_id
1 'polypeptide(L)'
;VRILPRRRIDNLTETTPAERRALAKALHSLLPLMKKRKFSYNFFFHDVLDERDEHFEIRFIPRAQVAGGFELDAGVYVNPVSAEIAAEEYMEAGNGSVK
;
A
#
# COMPACT_ATOMS: atom_id res chain seq x y z
N VAL A 1 1.18 -1.21 3.07
CA VAL A 1 -0.29 -1.02 3.03
C VAL A 1 -0.84 -1.71 1.78
N ARG A 2 -1.95 -2.43 1.89
CA ARG A 2 -2.64 -3.08 0.76
C ARG A 2 -3.94 -2.33 0.50
N ILE A 3 -4.18 -1.87 -0.73
CA ILE A 3 -5.42 -1.20 -1.14
C ILE A 3 -6.13 -2.13 -2.11
N LEU A 4 -7.37 -2.53 -1.78
CA LEU A 4 -8.15 -3.47 -2.57
C LEU A 4 -9.51 -2.86 -2.94
N PRO A 5 -10.04 -3.12 -4.15
CA PRO A 5 -11.43 -2.83 -4.46
C PRO A 5 -12.34 -3.75 -3.63
N ARG A 6 -13.51 -3.25 -3.23
CA ARG A 6 -14.51 -4.06 -2.52
C ARG A 6 -15.05 -5.21 -3.36
N ARG A 7 -15.25 -4.95 -4.65
CA ARG A 7 -15.63 -5.96 -5.62
C ARG A 7 -14.39 -6.79 -5.95
N ARG A 8 -14.55 -8.11 -6.01
CA ARG A 8 -13.50 -9.00 -6.47
C ARG A 8 -13.30 -8.83 -7.98
N ILE A 9 -12.08 -8.43 -8.36
CA ILE A 9 -11.59 -8.30 -9.72
C ILE A 9 -10.14 -8.74 -9.76
N ASP A 10 -9.66 -9.17 -10.92
CA ASP A 10 -8.35 -9.80 -11.04
C ASP A 10 -7.28 -8.83 -11.56
N ASN A 11 -7.70 -7.73 -12.21
CA ASN A 11 -6.78 -6.69 -12.67
C ASN A 11 -7.40 -5.28 -12.75
N LEU A 12 -6.52 -4.28 -12.89
CA LEU A 12 -6.87 -2.87 -12.99
C LEU A 12 -7.83 -2.55 -14.15
N THR A 13 -7.80 -3.30 -15.26
CA THR A 13 -8.62 -3.01 -16.45
C THR A 13 -10.11 -3.28 -16.22
N GLU A 14 -10.43 -4.13 -15.24
CA GLU A 14 -11.80 -4.44 -14.83
C GLU A 14 -12.40 -3.40 -13.88
N THR A 15 -11.65 -2.36 -13.48
CA THR A 15 -12.15 -1.30 -12.62
C THR A 15 -13.15 -0.38 -13.33
N THR A 16 -14.27 -0.11 -12.69
CA THR A 16 -15.16 0.98 -13.11
C THR A 16 -14.48 2.34 -12.89
N PRO A 17 -14.90 3.40 -13.61
CA PRO A 17 -14.38 4.75 -13.37
C PRO A 17 -14.55 5.23 -11.91
N ALA A 18 -15.62 4.79 -11.22
CA ALA A 18 -15.86 5.10 -9.83
C ALA A 18 -14.88 4.37 -8.90
N GLU A 19 -14.66 3.07 -9.11
CA GLU A 19 -13.68 2.28 -8.35
C GLU A 19 -12.27 2.82 -8.55
N ARG A 20 -11.88 3.15 -9.79
CA ARG A 20 -10.56 3.71 -10.09
C ARG A 20 -10.32 5.05 -9.38
N ARG A 21 -11.33 5.94 -9.34
CA ARG A 21 -11.26 7.18 -8.55
C ARG A 21 -11.14 6.90 -7.04
N ALA A 22 -11.87 5.92 -6.53
CA ALA A 22 -11.80 5.54 -5.12
C ALA A 22 -10.41 4.97 -4.74
N LEU A 23 -9.85 4.11 -5.58
CA LEU A 23 -8.49 3.57 -5.43
C LEU A 23 -7.44 4.70 -5.45
N ALA A 24 -7.55 5.64 -6.38
CA ALA A 24 -6.66 6.81 -6.45
C ALA A 24 -6.77 7.68 -5.20
N LYS A 25 -7.98 7.91 -4.69
CA LYS A 25 -8.21 8.65 -3.44
C LYS A 25 -7.60 7.93 -2.23
N ALA A 26 -7.77 6.61 -2.13
CA ALA A 26 -7.18 5.79 -1.08
C ALA A 26 -5.64 5.84 -1.14
N LEU A 27 -5.05 5.71 -2.32
CA LEU A 27 -3.61 5.83 -2.51
C LEU A 27 -3.09 7.21 -2.10
N HIS A 28 -3.80 8.28 -2.49
CA HIS A 28 -3.46 9.66 -2.13
C HIS A 28 -3.50 9.91 -0.62
N SER A 29 -4.43 9.26 0.10
CA SER A 29 -4.56 9.41 1.56
C SER A 29 -3.35 8.88 2.36
N LEU A 30 -2.46 8.11 1.73
CA LEU A 30 -1.22 7.64 2.37
C LEU A 30 -0.09 8.68 2.35
N LEU A 31 -0.17 9.69 1.47
CA LEU A 31 0.88 10.68 1.25
C LEU A 31 1.14 11.63 2.44
N PRO A 32 0.14 12.05 3.25
CA PRO A 32 0.38 12.89 4.43
C PRO A 32 1.38 12.26 5.40
N LEU A 33 1.27 10.95 5.68
CA LEU A 33 2.22 10.27 6.56
C LEU A 33 3.62 10.23 5.95
N MET A 34 3.74 9.97 4.65
CA MET A 34 5.03 9.97 3.94
C MET A 34 5.70 11.34 4.01
N LYS A 35 4.93 12.41 3.82
CA LYS A 35 5.41 13.79 3.95
C LYS A 35 5.85 14.10 5.38
N LYS A 36 5.04 13.74 6.38
CA LYS A 36 5.34 13.94 7.81
C LYS A 36 6.63 13.23 8.23
N ARG A 37 6.83 11.98 7.78
CA ARG A 37 7.99 11.14 8.09
C ARG A 37 9.18 11.34 7.14
N LYS A 38 9.00 12.12 6.06
CA LYS A 38 9.98 12.32 4.97
C LYS A 38 10.45 11.01 4.33
N PHE A 39 9.55 10.03 4.22
CA PHE A 39 9.86 8.76 3.60
C PHE A 39 9.70 8.83 2.08
N SER A 40 10.67 8.26 1.37
CA SER A 40 10.44 7.81 0.01
C SER A 40 9.50 6.60 0.02
N TYR A 41 8.83 6.31 -1.08
CA TYR A 41 7.95 5.15 -1.20
C TYR A 41 7.94 4.59 -2.61
N ASN A 42 7.53 3.33 -2.72
CA ASN A 42 7.21 2.65 -3.96
C ASN A 42 5.77 2.12 -3.87
N PHE A 43 5.13 1.90 -5.01
CA PHE A 43 3.90 1.13 -5.07
C PHE A 43 3.89 0.27 -6.33
N PHE A 44 3.16 -0.84 -6.26
CA PHE A 44 3.07 -1.83 -7.33
C PHE A 44 1.62 -2.29 -7.46
N PHE A 45 1.20 -2.58 -8.69
CA PHE A 45 -0.06 -3.27 -8.95
C PHE A 45 0.22 -4.77 -8.94
N HIS A 46 -0.56 -5.50 -8.15
CA HIS A 46 -0.60 -6.95 -8.21
C HIS A 46 -1.83 -7.30 -9.04
N ASP A 47 -1.60 -7.36 -10.35
CA ASP A 47 -2.57 -7.79 -11.37
C ASP A 47 -2.22 -9.22 -11.78
N VAL A 48 -3.24 -10.03 -12.09
CA VAL A 48 -3.01 -11.33 -12.75
C VAL A 48 -3.48 -11.29 -14.20
N LEU A 49 -2.64 -11.80 -15.09
CA LEU A 49 -2.91 -11.87 -16.53
C LEU A 49 -3.42 -13.25 -16.98
N ASP A 50 -2.97 -14.35 -16.35
CA ASP A 50 -3.22 -15.71 -16.83
C ASP A 50 -3.76 -16.71 -15.79
N GLU A 51 -3.67 -16.45 -14.48
CA GLU A 51 -4.20 -17.34 -13.43
C GLU A 51 -5.42 -16.74 -12.70
N ARG A 52 -6.55 -17.46 -12.70
CA ARG A 52 -7.80 -16.99 -12.12
C ARG A 52 -7.88 -17.39 -10.65
N ASP A 53 -7.49 -16.50 -9.73
CA ASP A 53 -8.11 -16.34 -8.41
C ASP A 53 -7.45 -15.28 -7.49
N GLU A 54 -6.46 -14.52 -7.95
CA GLU A 54 -5.87 -13.46 -7.11
C GLU A 54 -6.70 -12.18 -7.16
N HIS A 55 -7.10 -11.67 -5.99
CA HIS A 55 -7.83 -10.42 -5.90
C HIS A 55 -6.87 -9.25 -6.10
N PHE A 56 -7.08 -8.47 -7.17
CA PHE A 56 -6.32 -7.28 -7.51
C PHE A 56 -6.07 -6.38 -6.29
N GLU A 57 -4.80 -5.98 -6.12
CA GLU A 57 -4.41 -5.01 -5.11
C GLU A 57 -3.36 -4.01 -5.58
N ILE A 58 -3.34 -2.86 -4.91
CA ILE A 58 -2.22 -1.92 -4.95
C ILE A 58 -1.43 -2.10 -3.66
N ARG A 59 -0.17 -2.51 -3.79
CA ARG A 59 0.75 -2.64 -2.67
C ARG A 59 1.59 -1.37 -2.53
N PHE A 60 1.42 -0.66 -1.44
CA PHE A 60 2.17 0.55 -1.11
C PHE A 60 3.24 0.24 -0.05
N ILE A 61 4.50 0.59 -0.35
CA ILE A 61 5.67 0.25 0.46
C ILE A 61 6.48 1.53 0.77
N PRO A 62 6.37 2.09 1.98
CA PRO A 62 7.28 3.12 2.47
C PRO A 62 8.71 2.58 2.57
N ARG A 63 9.70 3.36 2.14
CA ARG A 63 11.13 3.06 2.30
C ARG A 63 11.66 3.66 3.60
N ALA A 64 11.17 3.14 4.72
CA ALA A 64 11.61 3.55 6.05
C ALA A 64 12.93 2.86 6.49
N GLN A 65 13.27 1.74 5.86
CA GLN A 65 14.45 0.93 6.17
C GLN A 65 15.12 0.44 4.89
N VAL A 66 16.37 -0.01 5.02
CA VAL A 66 17.18 -0.62 3.96
C VAL A 66 17.43 -2.07 4.35
N ALA A 67 17.27 -2.99 3.39
CA ALA A 67 17.60 -4.40 3.58
C ALA A 67 19.13 -4.56 3.76
N GLY A 68 19.55 -5.28 4.79
CA GLY A 68 20.95 -5.60 5.07
C GLY A 68 21.34 -6.99 4.55
N GLY A 69 22.50 -7.47 4.99
CA GLY A 69 23.01 -8.78 4.53
C GLY A 69 22.10 -9.95 4.89
N PHE A 70 21.44 -9.91 6.06
CA PHE A 70 20.51 -10.96 6.47
C PHE A 70 19.28 -11.02 5.56
N GLU A 71 18.62 -9.90 5.32
CA GLU A 71 17.42 -9.87 4.47
C GLU A 71 17.74 -10.26 3.02
N LEU A 72 18.92 -9.89 2.53
CA LEU A 72 19.37 -10.21 1.18
C LEU A 72 19.77 -11.69 1.01
N ASP A 73 20.40 -12.29 2.04
CA ASP A 73 20.84 -13.69 1.99
C ASP A 73 19.70 -14.67 2.27
N ALA A 74 18.91 -14.41 3.32
CA ALA A 74 17.85 -15.32 3.76
C ALA A 74 16.53 -15.15 3.01
N GLY A 75 16.31 -14.01 2.34
CA GLY A 75 15.00 -13.66 1.77
C GLY A 75 13.90 -13.42 2.81
N VAL A 76 14.29 -13.26 4.09
CA VAL A 76 13.39 -13.00 5.22
C VAL A 76 13.52 -11.54 5.64
N TYR A 77 12.40 -10.84 5.77
CA TYR A 77 12.38 -9.43 6.17
C TYR A 77 12.01 -9.28 7.64
N VAL A 78 12.75 -8.43 8.35
CA VAL A 78 12.41 -8.03 9.72
C VAL A 78 11.55 -6.77 9.68
N ASN A 79 10.33 -6.85 10.21
CA ASN A 79 9.45 -5.69 10.36
C ASN A 79 9.48 -5.18 11.82
N PRO A 80 10.06 -4.01 12.11
CA PRO A 80 10.17 -3.48 13.47
C PRO A 80 8.87 -2.87 14.00
N VAL A 81 7.88 -2.62 13.12
CA VAL A 81 6.60 -1.99 13.49
C VAL A 81 5.46 -2.97 13.19
N SER A 82 4.67 -3.30 14.20
CA SER A 82 3.52 -4.18 14.01
C SER A 82 2.45 -3.54 13.11
N ALA A 83 1.57 -4.37 12.53
CA ALA A 83 0.54 -3.89 11.62
C ALA A 83 -0.46 -2.96 12.31
N GLU A 84 -0.75 -3.21 13.59
CA GLU A 84 -1.69 -2.44 14.41
C GLU A 84 -1.18 -1.02 14.62
N ILE A 85 0.08 -0.88 15.06
CA ILE A 85 0.71 0.44 15.27
C ILE A 85 0.80 1.20 13.95
N ALA A 86 1.20 0.53 12.87
CA ALA A 86 1.26 1.16 11.56
C ALA A 86 -0.13 1.67 11.11
N ALA A 87 -1.20 0.89 11.34
CA ALA A 87 -2.55 1.27 10.98
C ALA A 87 -3.02 2.53 11.74
N GLU A 88 -2.73 2.61 13.05
CA GLU A 88 -3.00 3.80 13.86
C GLU A 88 -2.31 5.05 13.30
N GLU A 89 -1.01 4.97 12.96
CA GLU A 89 -0.28 6.11 12.39
C GLU A 89 -0.90 6.62 11.07
N TYR A 90 -1.36 5.70 10.20
CA TYR A 90 -2.03 6.08 8.95
C TYR A 90 -3.40 6.73 9.20
N MET A 91 -4.18 6.23 10.16
CA MET A 91 -5.47 6.82 10.52
C MET A 91 -5.31 8.23 11.10
N GLU A 92 -4.35 8.43 12.00
CA GLU A 92 -4.04 9.74 12.58
C GLU A 92 -3.57 10.75 11.54
N ALA A 93 -2.69 10.34 10.63
CA ALA A 93 -2.17 11.21 9.57
C ALA A 93 -3.27 11.64 8.57
N GLY A 94 -4.25 10.76 8.30
CA GLY A 94 -5.41 11.08 7.48
C GLY A 94 -6.33 12.13 8.13
N ASN A 95 -6.56 12.02 9.44
CA ASN A 95 -7.43 12.92 10.19
C ASN A 95 -6.82 14.32 10.42
N GLY A 96 -5.48 14.41 10.51
CA GLY A 96 -4.76 15.68 10.69
C GLY A 96 -4.69 16.56 9.43
N SER A 97 -5.14 16.07 8.27
CA SER A 97 -5.16 16.81 7.00
C SER A 97 -6.44 17.64 6.78
N VAL A 98 -7.35 17.65 7.75
CA VAL A 98 -8.52 18.52 7.83
C VAL A 98 -8.27 19.59 8.88
N LYS A 99 -7.49 20.61 8.53
CA LYS A 99 -7.45 21.92 9.19
C LYS A 99 -7.18 23.00 8.15
#